data_AF-Q2G3D3-F1
#
_entry.id   AF-Q2G3D3-F1
#
_cell.length_a   1.000
_cell.length_b   1.000
_cell.length_c   1.000
_cell.angle_alpha   90.00
_cell.angle_beta   90.00
_cell.angle_gamma   90.00
#
_symmetry.space_group_name_H-M   'P 1'
#
loop_
_entity.id
_entity.type
_entity.pdbx_description
1 polymer ?
#
loop_
_entity_poly.entity_id
_entity_poly.type
_entity_poly.pdbx_seq_one_letter_code
_entity_poly.pdbx_strand_id
1 'polypeptide(L)'
;MGFEMRDSFVRREECKAAWESEVEFAEMARVVKALAAELGHDADTALGALARHGLGAALGVLADQAGGVDVEAGYLRRRAQSRVAASRLQ
;
A
#
# COMPACT_ATOMS: atom_id res chain seq x y z
N MET A 1 16.63 -16.00 36.81
CA MET A 1 16.28 -16.52 35.47
C MET A 1 14.94 -15.91 35.08
N GLY A 2 14.94 -14.83 34.30
CA GLY A 2 13.72 -14.05 34.02
C GLY A 2 13.77 -13.24 32.72
N PHE A 3 14.61 -13.65 31.77
CA PHE A 3 14.85 -12.90 30.52
C PHE A 3 14.20 -13.52 29.28
N GLU A 4 13.67 -14.75 29.36
CA GLU A 4 13.13 -15.46 28.19
C GLU A 4 11.68 -15.10 27.84
N MET A 5 10.95 -14.42 28.74
CA MET A 5 9.57 -13.99 28.45
C MET A 5 9.48 -12.68 27.65
N ARG A 6 10.47 -11.78 27.74
CA ARG A 6 10.43 -10.52 26.96
C ARG A 6 10.71 -10.73 25.48
N ASP A 7 11.61 -11.66 25.15
CA ASP A 7 12.02 -11.93 23.77
C ASP A 7 10.88 -12.50 22.92
N SER A 8 10.03 -13.35 23.51
CA SER A 8 8.89 -13.97 22.83
C SER A 8 7.72 -13.01 22.57
N PHE A 9 7.51 -12.01 23.44
CA PHE A 9 6.53 -10.94 23.18
C PHE A 9 7.02 -9.97 22.12
N VAL A 10 8.28 -9.52 22.20
CA VAL A 10 8.91 -8.64 21.20
C VAL A 10 8.87 -9.31 19.82
N ARG A 11 9.26 -10.58 19.71
CA ARG A 11 9.25 -11.30 18.43
C ARG A 11 7.85 -11.53 17.88
N ARG A 12 6.83 -11.66 18.75
CA ARG A 12 5.42 -11.76 18.34
C ARG A 12 4.87 -10.42 17.86
N GLU A 13 5.26 -9.32 18.51
CA GLU A 13 4.92 -7.95 18.09
C GLU A 13 5.60 -7.56 16.79
N GLU A 14 6.88 -7.91 16.59
CA GLU A 14 7.58 -7.70 15.31
C GLU A 14 6.98 -8.54 14.18
N CYS A 15 6.61 -9.79 14.46
CA CYS A 15 5.95 -10.64 13.47
C CYS A 15 4.55 -10.11 13.12
N LYS A 16 3.81 -9.60 14.11
CA LYS A 16 2.53 -8.94 13.89
C LYS A 16 2.69 -7.63 13.11
N ALA A 17 3.69 -6.81 13.44
CA ALA A 17 4.00 -5.57 12.72
C ALA A 17 4.48 -5.83 11.28
N ALA A 18 5.23 -6.90 11.05
CA ALA A 18 5.63 -7.34 9.72
C ALA A 18 4.42 -7.80 8.89
N TRP A 19 3.49 -8.54 9.51
CA TRP A 19 2.23 -8.94 8.88
C TRP A 19 1.31 -7.74 8.61
N GLU A 20 1.20 -6.79 9.54
CA GLU A 20 0.45 -5.55 9.36
C GLU A 20 1.07 -4.70 8.24
N SER A 21 2.40 -4.66 8.14
CA SER A 21 3.13 -4.01 7.05
C SER A 21 2.93 -4.72 5.71
N GLU A 22 2.84 -6.06 5.68
CA GLU A 22 2.60 -6.84 4.47
C GLU A 22 1.16 -6.68 3.96
N VAL A 23 0.18 -6.66 4.88
CA VAL A 23 -1.22 -6.41 4.54
C VAL A 23 -1.40 -4.98 4.05
N GLU A 24 -0.83 -3.98 4.74
CA GLU A 24 -0.85 -2.59 4.27
C GLU A 24 -0.15 -2.46 2.90
N PHE A 25 0.98 -3.15 2.68
CA PHE A 25 1.64 -3.16 1.36
C PHE A 25 0.76 -3.78 0.27
N ALA A 26 0.12 -4.92 0.55
CA ALA A 26 -0.77 -5.59 -0.39
C ALA A 26 -2.01 -4.73 -0.71
N GLU A 27 -2.57 -4.02 0.29
CA GLU A 27 -3.62 -3.03 0.06
C GLU A 27 -3.14 -1.87 -0.80
N MET A 28 -1.98 -1.28 -0.49
CA MET A 28 -1.41 -0.19 -1.28
C MET A 28 -1.15 -0.63 -2.73
N ALA A 29 -0.58 -1.81 -2.93
CA ALA A 29 -0.33 -2.37 -4.26
C ALA A 29 -1.62 -2.58 -5.06
N ARG A 30 -2.69 -3.08 -4.42
CA ARG A 30 -4.01 -3.22 -5.06
C ARG A 30 -4.59 -1.87 -5.48
N VAL A 31 -4.50 -0.86 -4.60
CA VAL A 31 -5.00 0.49 -4.88
C VAL A 31 -4.19 1.16 -6.01
N VAL A 32 -2.87 1.06 -5.98
CA VAL A 32 -1.97 1.59 -7.03
C VAL A 32 -2.25 0.90 -8.37
N LYS A 33 -2.43 -0.42 -8.37
CA LYS A 33 -2.75 -1.18 -9.59
C LYS A 33 -4.11 -0.77 -10.18
N ALA A 34 -5.12 -0.59 -9.33
CA ALA A 34 -6.44 -0.14 -9.77
C ALA A 34 -6.39 1.29 -10.34
N LEU A 35 -5.60 2.17 -9.72
CA LEU A 35 -5.41 3.55 -10.18
C LEU A 35 -4.68 3.61 -11.53
N ALA A 36 -3.61 2.82 -11.69
CA ALA A 36 -2.90 2.69 -12.97
C ALA A 36 -3.83 2.21 -14.09
N ALA A 37 -4.68 1.22 -13.81
CA ALA A 37 -5.65 0.69 -14.76
C ALA A 37 -6.71 1.74 -15.17
N GLU A 38 -7.18 2.58 -14.24
CA GLU A 38 -8.11 3.67 -14.56
C GLU A 38 -7.48 4.76 -15.43
N LEU A 39 -6.19 5.01 -15.24
CA LEU A 39 -5.43 5.97 -16.05
C LEU A 39 -4.97 5.37 -17.39
N GLY A 40 -5.19 4.07 -17.62
CA GLY A 40 -4.73 3.38 -18.83
C GLY A 40 -3.22 3.20 -18.90
N HIS A 41 -2.53 3.24 -17.77
CA HIS A 41 -1.07 3.12 -17.69
C HIS A 41 -0.61 1.79 -17.12
N ASP A 42 0.64 1.45 -17.42
CA ASP A 42 1.27 0.24 -16.93
C ASP A 42 1.57 0.32 -15.43
N ALA A 43 1.00 -0.62 -14.67
CA ALA A 43 1.14 -0.66 -13.22
C ALA A 43 2.49 -1.23 -12.76
N ASP A 44 3.24 -1.91 -13.64
CA ASP A 44 4.45 -2.66 -13.25
C ASP A 44 5.55 -1.71 -12.78
N THR A 45 5.70 -0.58 -13.48
CA THR A 45 6.66 0.47 -13.11
C THR A 45 6.29 1.13 -11.77
N ALA A 46 5.00 1.41 -11.55
CA ALA A 46 4.51 1.99 -10.31
C ALA A 46 4.61 1.02 -9.11
N LEU A 47 4.36 -0.28 -9.34
CA LEU A 47 4.52 -1.32 -8.33
C LEU A 47 5.99 -1.57 -7.99
N GLY A 48 6.88 -1.52 -8.97
CA GLY A 48 8.33 -1.57 -8.76
C GLY A 48 8.83 -0.40 -7.90
N ALA A 49 8.30 0.81 -8.15
CA ALA A 49 8.58 1.99 -7.32
C ALA A 49 7.99 1.85 -5.91
N LEU A 50 6.77 1.31 -5.77
CA LEU A 50 6.15 1.02 -4.48
C LEU A 50 7.01 0.08 -3.62
N ALA A 51 7.54 -0.99 -4.23
CA ALA A 51 8.36 -1.98 -3.55
C ALA A 51 9.74 -1.46 -3.11
N ARG A 52 10.34 -0.52 -3.86
CA ARG A 52 11.71 -0.03 -3.58
C ARG A 52 11.76 1.28 -2.80
N HIS A 53 10.80 2.16 -3.03
CA HIS A 53 10.84 3.54 -2.56
C HIS A 53 9.56 3.96 -1.82
N GLY A 54 8.56 3.09 -1.77
CA GLY A 54 7.30 3.34 -1.08
C GLY A 54 6.28 4.11 -1.92
N LEU A 55 5.17 4.47 -1.27
CA LEU A 55 3.97 4.98 -1.94
C LEU A 55 4.20 6.30 -2.69
N GLY A 56 4.96 7.24 -2.11
CA GLY A 56 5.21 8.53 -2.75
C GLY A 56 5.90 8.42 -4.11
N ALA A 57 6.86 7.49 -4.23
CA ALA A 57 7.54 7.22 -5.50
C ALA A 57 6.62 6.56 -6.52
N ALA A 58 5.77 5.61 -6.07
CA ALA A 58 4.78 4.97 -6.93
C ALA A 58 3.77 5.98 -7.51
N LEU A 59 3.29 6.91 -6.68
CA LEU A 59 2.39 7.98 -7.12
C LEU A 59 3.10 8.98 -8.03
N GLY A 60 4.37 9.29 -7.79
CA GLY A 60 5.18 10.13 -8.68
C GLY A 60 5.32 9.54 -10.08
N VAL A 61 5.58 8.22 -10.19
CA VAL A 61 5.63 7.51 -11.49
C VAL A 61 4.29 7.60 -12.21
N LEU A 62 3.18 7.38 -11.50
CA LEU A 62 1.84 7.48 -12.10
C LEU A 62 1.48 8.91 -12.50
N ALA A 63 1.90 9.92 -11.73
CA ALA A 63 1.66 11.34 -12.05
C ALA A 63 2.45 11.79 -13.28
N ASP A 64 3.69 11.31 -13.44
CA ASP A 64 4.53 11.53 -14.61
C ASP A 64 3.89 10.91 -15.87
N GLN A 65 3.40 9.67 -15.76
CA GLN A 65 2.69 8.98 -16.84
C GLN A 65 1.36 9.67 -17.22
N ALA A 66 0.60 10.14 -16.21
CA ALA A 66 -0.71 10.76 -16.40
C ALA A 66 -0.65 12.25 -16.81
N GLY A 67 0.54 12.83 -16.93
CA GLY A 67 0.71 14.19 -17.47
C GLY A 67 0.08 15.30 -16.61
N GLY A 68 0.08 15.17 -15.29
CA GLY A 68 -0.39 16.23 -14.36
C GLY A 68 -1.82 16.09 -13.84
N VAL A 69 -2.44 14.91 -13.98
CA VAL A 69 -3.64 14.55 -13.24
C VAL A 69 -3.31 14.46 -11.74
N ASP A 70 -4.24 14.86 -10.86
CA ASP A 70 -4.09 14.72 -9.40
C ASP A 70 -4.23 13.25 -8.97
N VAL A 71 -3.16 12.49 -9.19
CA VAL A 71 -3.06 11.05 -8.89
C VAL A 71 -3.12 10.79 -7.39
N GLU A 72 -2.66 11.74 -6.57
CA GLU A 72 -2.72 11.63 -5.12
C GLU A 72 -4.16 11.69 -4.60
N ALA A 73 -4.96 12.65 -5.10
CA ALA A 73 -6.40 12.70 -4.81
C ALA A 73 -7.13 11.45 -5.32
N GLY A 74 -6.75 10.93 -6.50
CA GLY A 74 -7.26 9.68 -7.05
C GLY A 74 -6.97 8.47 -6.15
N TYR A 75 -5.73 8.36 -5.67
CA TYR A 75 -5.30 7.33 -4.74
C TYR A 75 -6.08 7.38 -3.42
N LEU A 76 -6.18 8.56 -2.79
CA LEU A 76 -6.90 8.73 -1.52
C LEU A 76 -8.39 8.37 -1.65
N ARG A 77 -9.03 8.79 -2.74
CA ARG A 77 -10.42 8.42 -3.04
C ARG A 77 -10.58 6.91 -3.18
N ARG A 78 -9.69 6.24 -3.92
CA ARG A 78 -9.73 4.79 -4.15
C ARG A 78 -9.46 4.02 -2.86
N ARG A 79 -8.51 4.46 -2.04
CA ARG A 79 -8.24 3.86 -0.72
C ARG A 79 -9.45 3.98 0.21
N ALA A 80 -10.11 5.14 0.24
CA ALA A 80 -11.33 5.34 1.01
C ALA A 80 -12.47 4.42 0.53
N GLN A 81 -12.67 4.28 -0.78
CA GLN A 81 -13.66 3.36 -1.35
C GLN A 81 -13.36 1.90 -0.99
N SER A 82 -12.09 1.49 -1.04
CA SER A 82 -11.67 0.13 -0.67
C SER A 82 -12.00 -0.19 0.78
N ARG A 83 -11.78 0.76 1.70
CA ARG A 83 -12.11 0.61 3.13
C ARG A 83 -13.62 0.57 3.37
N VAL A 84 -14.39 1.39 2.67
CA VAL A 84 -15.87 1.36 2.74
C VAL A 84 -16.41 0.04 2.20
N ALA A 85 -15.88 -0.48 1.09
CA ALA A 85 -16.26 -1.78 0.55
C ALA A 85 -15.93 -2.92 1.51
N ALA A 86 -14.76 -2.88 2.16
CA ALA A 86 -14.37 -3.86 3.17
C ALA A 86 -15.30 -3.83 4.40
N SER A 87 -15.70 -2.63 4.86
CA SER A 87 -16.63 -2.49 5.99
C SER A 87 -18.08 -2.92 5.70
N ARG A 88 -18.48 -3.01 4.42
CA ARG A 88 -19.82 -3.47 4.01
C ARG A 88 -19.92 -4.99 3.88
N LEU A 89 -18.78 -5.70 3.95
CA LEU A 89 -18.68 -7.16 3.87
C LEU A 89 -18.55 -7.82 5.25
N GLN A 90 -18.62 -7.05 6.34
CA GLN A 90 -18.66 -7.52 7.73
C GLN A 90 -20.09 -7.47 8.27
#